data_AF-A0A9E5EJP7-F1
#
_entry.id   AF-A0A9E5EJP7-F1
#
_cell.length_a   1.000
_cell.length_b   1.000
_cell.length_c   1.000
_cell.angle_alpha   90.00
_cell.angle_beta   90.00
_cell.angle_gamma   90.00
#
_symmetry.space_group_name_H-M   'P 1'
#
loop_
_entity.id
_entity.type
_entity.pdbx_description
1 polymer ?
#
loop_
_entity_poly.entity_id
_entity_poly.type
_entity_poly.pdbx_seq_one_letter_code
_entity_poly.pdbx_strand_id
1 'polypeptide(L)'
;MKKMKKLNLLLGTLIATAALSHAVDSYSEVVGYQKLVSSQGFTTVSMPLVKPAIVTGTVSSKSGSSITLSASIPAGTDATKPYYLEVTSGTLAGERADVTVTAGSAVVVIAASSYNTSALSTLASGDSVLVRAHVTLADLDASCSPGLVGDDVNGDRVLFFVNGAFVPYMKASDGSWNEDGGLDDMSNLPMRPGIGMLIHRRAATATTLTQTGVVRANKFARPVAKGFSFFAPAYPVDLSPDAMGAKPTFGWSNGDRILPFVNGAFVNNILDTSDTTGGSYGTWYEDGGLDPLNATTLVNSQKSAMVYNNNSGAGSVETSPVAQ
;
A
#
# COMPACT_ATOMS: atom_id res chain seq x y z
N MET A 1 -7.19 95.30 13.60
CA MET A 1 -6.01 94.42 13.48
C MET A 1 -6.36 93.08 14.11
N LYS A 2 -6.00 91.88 13.64
CA LYS A 2 -5.50 91.34 12.37
C LYS A 2 -5.56 89.79 12.56
N LYS A 3 -5.84 89.06 11.49
CA LYS A 3 -5.98 87.59 11.36
C LYS A 3 -4.89 86.75 12.05
N MET A 4 -5.25 85.50 12.41
CA MET A 4 -4.69 84.18 11.95
C MET A 4 -4.93 83.11 13.05
N LYS A 5 -5.48 81.88 12.89
CA LYS A 5 -5.54 80.77 11.90
C LYS A 5 -4.83 79.51 12.44
N LYS A 6 -5.55 78.37 12.40
CA LYS A 6 -5.11 76.95 12.28
C LYS A 6 -4.56 76.30 13.59
N LEU A 7 -4.65 75.00 13.88
CA LEU A 7 -4.88 73.78 13.10
C LEU A 7 -5.24 72.60 14.07
N ASN A 8 -5.97 71.61 13.55
CA ASN A 8 -6.41 70.33 14.14
C ASN A 8 -5.32 69.48 14.83
N LEU A 9 -5.71 68.61 15.79
CA LEU A 9 -5.41 67.17 15.65
C LEU A 9 -6.37 66.26 16.44
N LEU A 10 -6.90 65.30 15.70
CA LEU A 10 -7.80 64.20 16.03
C LEU A 10 -7.01 63.11 16.81
N LEU A 11 -7.56 62.56 17.89
CA LEU A 11 -7.03 61.33 18.50
C LEU A 11 -8.14 60.27 18.51
N GLY A 12 -8.40 59.70 17.34
CA GLY A 12 -9.21 58.49 17.19
C GLY A 12 -8.32 57.27 17.41
N THR A 13 -8.60 56.50 18.46
CA THR A 13 -8.00 55.19 18.69
C THR A 13 -8.37 54.23 17.55
N LEU A 14 -7.39 53.90 16.73
CA LEU A 14 -7.43 52.84 15.73
C LEU A 14 -7.25 51.49 16.47
N ILE A 15 -8.33 50.72 16.61
CA ILE A 15 -8.23 49.32 17.03
C ILE A 15 -7.67 48.56 15.82
N ALA A 16 -6.38 48.24 15.84
CA ALA A 16 -5.79 47.32 14.90
C ALA A 16 -6.22 45.89 15.29
N THR A 17 -7.27 45.39 14.64
CA THR A 17 -7.55 43.95 14.61
C THR A 17 -6.40 43.30 13.84
N ALA A 18 -5.39 42.81 14.55
CA ALA A 18 -4.39 41.93 13.96
C ALA A 18 -5.12 40.67 13.51
N ALA A 19 -5.46 40.59 12.23
CA ALA A 19 -5.78 39.33 11.60
C ALA A 19 -4.53 38.46 11.76
N LEU A 20 -4.57 37.52 12.70
CA LEU A 20 -3.65 36.40 12.75
C LEU A 20 -3.88 35.63 11.45
N SER A 21 -3.12 35.99 10.42
CA SER A 21 -2.92 35.16 9.25
C SER A 21 -2.23 33.90 9.75
N HIS A 22 -3.02 32.88 10.09
CA HIS A 22 -2.47 31.54 10.23
C HIS A 22 -1.89 31.19 8.86
N ALA A 23 -0.56 31.08 8.79
CA ALA A 23 0.08 30.42 7.67
C ALA A 23 -0.54 29.02 7.60
N VAL A 24 -1.27 28.74 6.53
CA VAL A 24 -1.69 27.39 6.20
C VAL A 24 -0.58 26.86 5.34
N ASP A 25 0.26 25.99 5.90
CA ASP A 25 1.19 25.23 5.08
C ASP A 25 0.36 24.26 4.23
N SER A 26 0.31 24.51 2.91
CA SER A 26 -0.31 23.59 1.97
C SER A 26 0.76 22.68 1.39
N TYR A 27 0.77 21.42 1.81
CA TYR A 27 1.61 20.39 1.20
C TYR A 27 0.79 19.62 0.17
N SER A 28 1.38 19.35 -0.99
CA SER A 28 0.84 18.37 -1.93
C SER A 28 1.30 16.97 -1.56
N GLU A 29 0.50 15.95 -1.90
CA GLU A 29 0.97 14.56 -1.81
C GLU A 29 2.25 14.36 -2.63
N VAL A 30 3.20 13.59 -2.10
CA VAL A 30 4.40 13.20 -2.85
C VAL A 30 3.99 12.19 -3.92
N VAL A 31 4.20 12.54 -5.18
CA VAL A 31 3.91 11.65 -6.32
C VAL A 31 5.15 10.89 -6.76
N GLY A 32 4.95 9.70 -7.31
CA GLY A 32 6.00 8.81 -7.74
C GLY A 32 5.73 8.18 -9.11
N TYR A 33 6.79 7.55 -9.63
CA TYR A 33 6.81 6.91 -10.93
C TYR A 33 7.73 5.68 -10.91
N GLN A 34 7.31 4.56 -11.47
CA GLN A 34 8.18 3.41 -11.69
C GLN A 34 7.78 2.58 -12.92
N LYS A 35 8.78 1.94 -13.55
CA LYS A 35 8.59 1.03 -14.68
C LYS A 35 9.13 -0.35 -14.37
N LEU A 36 8.38 -1.38 -14.75
CA LEU A 36 8.82 -2.77 -14.73
C LEU A 36 8.55 -3.40 -16.09
N VAL A 37 9.54 -4.10 -16.65
CA VAL A 37 9.35 -4.87 -17.88
C VAL A 37 8.93 -6.29 -17.51
N SER A 38 7.82 -6.75 -18.08
CA SER A 38 7.39 -8.16 -18.03
C SER A 38 7.59 -8.79 -19.40
N SER A 39 8.66 -9.58 -19.52
CA SER A 39 8.90 -10.46 -20.67
C SER A 39 8.00 -11.70 -20.61
N GLN A 40 7.99 -12.50 -21.67
CA GLN A 40 7.30 -13.79 -21.68
C GLN A 40 7.72 -14.65 -20.47
N GLY A 41 6.75 -15.29 -19.83
CA GLY A 41 6.92 -16.04 -18.59
C GLY A 41 6.40 -15.27 -17.39
N PHE A 42 6.97 -15.56 -16.22
CA PHE A 42 6.52 -15.01 -14.94
C PHE A 42 7.37 -13.80 -14.53
N THR A 43 6.70 -12.72 -14.13
CA THR A 43 7.32 -11.54 -13.54
C THR A 43 6.61 -11.22 -12.23
N THR A 44 7.35 -11.15 -11.13
CA THR A 44 6.81 -10.66 -9.85
C THR A 44 6.62 -9.16 -9.89
N VAL A 45 5.48 -8.68 -9.42
CA VAL A 45 5.11 -7.27 -9.42
C VAL A 45 4.68 -6.86 -8.03
N SER A 46 5.15 -5.70 -7.59
CA SER A 46 4.62 -4.96 -6.45
C SER A 46 4.00 -3.64 -6.93
N MET A 47 3.04 -3.11 -6.15
CA MET A 47 2.39 -1.82 -6.41
C MET A 47 2.51 -0.89 -5.19
N PRO A 48 3.71 -0.39 -4.85
CA PRO A 48 3.92 0.49 -3.69
C PRO A 48 3.28 1.88 -3.86
N LEU A 49 3.08 2.38 -5.09
CA LEU A 49 2.41 3.66 -5.34
C LEU A 49 0.89 3.50 -5.24
N VAL A 50 0.23 4.38 -4.50
CA VAL A 50 -1.23 4.33 -4.27
C VAL A 50 -1.99 5.39 -5.05
N LYS A 51 -3.29 5.15 -5.24
CA LYS A 51 -4.21 6.20 -5.69
C LYS A 51 -4.29 7.32 -4.62
N PRO A 52 -4.51 8.57 -5.03
CA PRO A 52 -4.80 9.68 -4.12
C PRO A 52 -5.96 9.38 -3.15
N ALA A 53 -5.92 9.99 -1.97
CA ALA A 53 -7.02 9.86 -1.01
C ALA A 53 -8.26 10.57 -1.56
N ILE A 54 -9.40 9.90 -1.50
CA ILE A 54 -10.69 10.52 -1.85
C ILE A 54 -11.26 11.34 -0.69
N VAL A 55 -10.84 11.02 0.53
CA VAL A 55 -11.10 11.81 1.73
C VAL A 55 -9.98 11.59 2.74
N THR A 56 -9.62 12.67 3.44
CA THR A 56 -8.74 12.68 4.60
C THR A 56 -9.47 13.39 5.73
N GLY A 57 -9.40 12.88 6.95
CA GLY A 57 -10.08 13.49 8.09
C GLY A 57 -9.78 12.76 9.39
N THR A 58 -10.65 12.96 10.37
CA THR A 58 -10.60 12.24 11.64
C THR A 58 -11.84 11.38 11.81
N VAL A 59 -11.76 10.40 12.70
CA VAL A 59 -12.90 9.61 13.14
C VAL A 59 -13.76 10.46 14.07
N SER A 60 -15.02 10.67 13.72
CA SER A 60 -16.02 11.29 14.60
C SER A 60 -16.62 10.28 15.56
N SER A 61 -16.88 9.06 15.08
CA SER A 61 -17.37 7.97 15.91
C SER A 61 -17.20 6.62 15.19
N LYS A 62 -17.20 5.54 15.97
CA LYS A 62 -17.28 4.17 15.46
C LYS A 62 -18.36 3.41 16.20
N SER A 63 -19.21 2.71 15.47
CA SER A 63 -20.23 1.82 16.02
C SER A 63 -20.29 0.54 15.20
N GLY A 64 -19.93 -0.59 15.81
CA GLY A 64 -19.77 -1.86 15.08
C GLY A 64 -18.77 -1.71 13.93
N SER A 65 -19.19 -2.03 12.70
CA SER A 65 -18.40 -1.87 11.47
C SER A 65 -18.50 -0.49 10.84
N SER A 66 -19.39 0.38 11.33
CA SER A 66 -19.59 1.73 10.76
C SER A 66 -18.63 2.73 11.41
N ILE A 67 -17.91 3.48 10.59
CA ILE A 67 -17.04 4.58 10.99
C ILE A 67 -17.61 5.86 10.40
N THR A 68 -17.92 6.82 11.27
CA THR A 68 -18.29 8.17 10.86
C THR A 68 -17.05 9.03 10.84
N LEU A 69 -16.77 9.66 9.70
CA LEU A 69 -15.65 10.55 9.48
C LEU A 69 -16.03 12.02 9.78
N SER A 70 -15.03 12.88 9.92
CA SER A 70 -15.21 14.34 10.03
C SER A 70 -15.54 15.00 8.68
N ALA A 71 -15.33 14.28 7.58
CA ALA A 71 -15.58 14.74 6.21
C ALA A 71 -16.33 13.68 5.42
N SER A 72 -17.22 14.12 4.52
CA SER A 72 -17.96 13.22 3.64
C SER A 72 -17.12 12.69 2.50
N ILE A 73 -17.40 11.46 2.09
CA ILE A 73 -16.99 10.91 0.80
C ILE A 73 -17.50 11.84 -0.31
N PRO A 74 -16.67 12.21 -1.31
CA PRO A 74 -17.11 13.08 -2.40
C PRO A 74 -18.36 12.56 -3.12
N ALA A 75 -19.25 13.47 -3.52
CA ALA A 75 -20.52 13.11 -4.18
C ALA A 75 -20.35 12.42 -5.55
N GLY A 76 -19.18 12.55 -6.18
CA GLY A 76 -18.85 11.89 -7.46
C GLY A 76 -18.11 10.56 -7.32
N THR A 77 -17.95 10.03 -6.10
CA THR A 77 -17.25 8.76 -5.88
C THR A 77 -18.03 7.58 -6.45
N ASP A 78 -17.38 6.76 -7.28
CA ASP A 78 -17.95 5.53 -7.82
C ASP A 78 -17.95 4.41 -6.75
N ALA A 79 -19.08 4.22 -6.10
CA ALA A 79 -19.24 3.22 -5.05
C ALA A 79 -19.09 1.76 -5.53
N THR A 80 -19.04 1.50 -6.84
CA THR A 80 -18.79 0.15 -7.38
C THR A 80 -17.31 -0.25 -7.32
N LYS A 81 -16.42 0.72 -7.11
CA LYS A 81 -14.98 0.44 -6.95
C LYS A 81 -14.67 -0.05 -5.53
N PRO A 82 -13.64 -0.88 -5.37
CA PRO A 82 -13.17 -1.29 -4.05
C PRO A 82 -12.39 -0.15 -3.37
N TYR A 83 -12.63 0.03 -2.06
CA TYR A 83 -11.97 1.04 -1.23
C TYR A 83 -11.37 0.42 0.04
N TYR A 84 -10.43 1.13 0.64
CA TYR A 84 -9.89 0.84 1.96
C TYR A 84 -9.67 2.13 2.75
N LEU A 85 -9.76 2.00 4.07
CA LEU A 85 -9.41 3.02 5.03
C LEU A 85 -8.01 2.71 5.59
N GLU A 86 -7.16 3.71 5.67
CA GLU A 86 -5.89 3.65 6.41
C GLU A 86 -5.97 4.55 7.64
N VAL A 87 -5.52 4.04 8.79
CA VAL A 87 -5.37 4.83 10.00
C VAL A 87 -3.99 5.49 9.99
N THR A 88 -3.93 6.81 10.13
CA THR A 88 -2.70 7.60 9.99
C THR A 88 -2.15 8.13 11.30
N SER A 89 -2.92 8.11 12.38
CA SER A 89 -2.47 8.46 13.74
C SER A 89 -3.10 7.59 14.82
N GLY A 90 -2.69 7.77 16.07
CA GLY A 90 -3.18 6.97 17.21
C GLY A 90 -2.50 5.60 17.33
N THR A 91 -3.11 4.72 18.15
CA THR A 91 -2.55 3.40 18.49
C THR A 91 -2.60 2.42 17.32
N LEU A 92 -3.54 2.61 16.39
CA LEU A 92 -3.72 1.80 15.20
C LEU A 92 -3.04 2.42 13.97
N ALA A 93 -2.13 3.38 14.14
CA ALA A 93 -1.45 4.02 13.02
C ALA A 93 -0.74 2.99 12.12
N GLY A 94 -1.11 2.98 10.84
CA GLY A 94 -0.65 2.07 9.80
C GLY A 94 -1.55 0.87 9.56
N GLU A 95 -2.55 0.63 10.41
CA GLU A 95 -3.58 -0.39 10.20
C GLU A 95 -4.54 0.00 9.06
N ARG A 96 -5.09 -1.01 8.39
CA ARG A 96 -5.94 -0.87 7.22
C ARG A 96 -7.10 -1.87 7.23
N ALA A 97 -8.23 -1.42 6.70
CA ALA A 97 -9.37 -2.29 6.45
C ALA A 97 -10.06 -1.90 5.13
N ASP A 98 -10.50 -2.92 4.38
CA ASP A 98 -11.41 -2.74 3.25
C ASP A 98 -12.71 -2.10 3.76
N VAL A 99 -13.25 -1.16 2.99
CA VAL A 99 -14.50 -0.46 3.33
C VAL A 99 -15.42 -0.34 2.12
N THR A 100 -16.72 -0.33 2.39
CA THR A 100 -17.70 0.19 1.44
C THR A 100 -17.91 1.68 1.69
N VAL A 101 -18.13 2.43 0.62
CA VAL A 101 -18.34 3.87 0.66
C VAL A 101 -19.69 4.21 0.04
N THR A 102 -20.27 5.34 0.45
CA THR A 102 -21.45 5.91 -0.19
C THR A 102 -21.15 7.36 -0.52
N ALA A 103 -21.31 7.76 -1.78
CA ALA A 103 -21.05 9.12 -2.22
C ALA A 103 -21.88 10.13 -1.41
N GLY A 104 -21.24 11.21 -0.95
CA GLY A 104 -21.85 12.24 -0.11
C GLY A 104 -22.02 11.87 1.37
N SER A 105 -21.79 10.61 1.76
CA SER A 105 -21.89 10.14 3.15
C SER A 105 -20.58 10.36 3.90
N ALA A 106 -20.65 10.74 5.18
CA ALA A 106 -19.51 10.70 6.10
C ALA A 106 -19.30 9.31 6.72
N VAL A 107 -20.19 8.35 6.45
CA VAL A 107 -20.10 7.00 7.01
C VAL A 107 -19.48 6.06 5.98
N VAL A 108 -18.45 5.34 6.41
CA VAL A 108 -17.89 4.16 5.72
C VAL A 108 -18.15 2.91 6.55
N VAL A 109 -18.28 1.75 5.91
CA VAL A 109 -18.54 0.49 6.60
C VAL A 109 -17.39 -0.48 6.33
N ILE A 110 -16.78 -1.02 7.39
CA ILE A 110 -15.74 -2.04 7.30
C ILE A 110 -16.32 -3.28 6.60
N ALA A 111 -15.69 -3.65 5.49
CA ALA A 111 -15.96 -4.89 4.77
C ALA A 111 -15.11 -6.03 5.36
N ALA A 112 -15.70 -7.20 5.50
CA ALA A 112 -14.97 -8.39 5.92
C ALA A 112 -13.99 -8.82 4.82
N SER A 113 -12.72 -8.99 5.19
CA SER A 113 -11.64 -9.36 4.27
C SER A 113 -10.51 -10.01 5.06
N SER A 114 -9.98 -11.11 4.55
CA SER A 114 -8.80 -11.78 5.13
C SER A 114 -7.52 -10.95 4.99
N TYR A 115 -7.58 -9.87 4.22
CA TYR A 115 -6.47 -8.95 3.98
C TYR A 115 -6.52 -7.69 4.83
N ASN A 116 -7.57 -7.52 5.66
CA ASN A 116 -7.58 -6.47 6.68
C ASN A 116 -6.46 -6.75 7.68
N THR A 117 -5.66 -5.74 8.02
CA THR A 117 -4.60 -5.90 9.03
C THR A 117 -5.16 -5.82 10.45
N SER A 118 -6.33 -5.21 10.59
CA SER A 118 -7.03 -5.07 11.87
C SER A 118 -8.55 -4.98 11.69
N ALA A 119 -9.29 -5.41 12.70
CA ALA A 119 -10.74 -5.17 12.80
C ALA A 119 -11.08 -3.72 13.22
N LEU A 120 -10.05 -2.91 13.51
CA LEU A 120 -10.15 -1.53 13.98
C LEU A 120 -11.05 -1.39 15.24
N SER A 121 -11.08 -2.41 16.10
CA SER A 121 -11.97 -2.47 17.26
C SER A 121 -11.72 -1.37 18.28
N THR A 122 -10.48 -0.90 18.39
CA THR A 122 -10.05 0.15 19.33
C THR A 122 -9.83 1.52 18.66
N LEU A 123 -10.30 1.70 17.42
CA LEU A 123 -10.19 2.99 16.71
C LEU A 123 -10.94 4.08 17.48
N ALA A 124 -10.22 5.14 17.86
CA ALA A 124 -10.75 6.18 18.72
C ALA A 124 -11.29 7.38 17.94
N SER A 125 -12.25 8.10 18.52
CA SER A 125 -12.63 9.42 18.02
C SER A 125 -11.42 10.34 18.06
N GLY A 126 -11.22 11.12 16.99
CA GLY A 126 -10.06 11.99 16.82
C GLY A 126 -8.86 11.35 16.12
N ASP A 127 -8.80 10.02 16.02
CA ASP A 127 -7.77 9.35 15.22
C ASP A 127 -7.88 9.80 13.76
N SER A 128 -6.73 10.12 13.16
CA SER A 128 -6.65 10.56 11.77
C SER A 128 -6.70 9.36 10.84
N VAL A 129 -7.45 9.49 9.75
CA VAL A 129 -7.67 8.45 8.77
C VAL A 129 -7.74 9.04 7.36
N LEU A 130 -7.54 8.17 6.37
CA LEU A 130 -7.80 8.48 4.97
C LEU A 130 -8.51 7.31 4.31
N VAL A 131 -9.23 7.58 3.22
CA VAL A 131 -9.88 6.56 2.39
C VAL A 131 -9.33 6.66 0.98
N ARG A 132 -8.92 5.52 0.41
CA ARG A 132 -8.37 5.41 -0.95
C ARG A 132 -9.13 4.34 -1.72
N ALA A 133 -9.26 4.55 -3.02
CA ALA A 133 -9.61 3.47 -3.93
C ALA A 133 -8.42 2.50 -4.02
N HIS A 134 -8.71 1.20 -4.10
CA HIS A 134 -7.69 0.22 -4.47
C HIS A 134 -7.26 0.43 -5.93
N VAL A 135 -6.04 0.03 -6.23
CA VAL A 135 -5.64 -0.27 -7.60
C VAL A 135 -6.26 -1.63 -7.96
N THR A 136 -6.78 -1.78 -9.17
CA THR A 136 -7.52 -2.98 -9.61
C THR A 136 -6.84 -3.68 -10.77
N LEU A 137 -7.25 -4.90 -11.10
CA LEU A 137 -6.76 -5.60 -12.30
C LEU A 137 -6.92 -4.77 -13.59
N ALA A 138 -8.03 -4.04 -13.73
CA ALA A 138 -8.21 -3.14 -14.87
C ALA A 138 -7.19 -1.99 -14.88
N ASP A 139 -6.84 -1.43 -13.72
CA ASP A 139 -5.81 -0.38 -13.65
C ASP A 139 -4.41 -0.94 -13.96
N LEU A 140 -4.11 -2.19 -13.57
CA LEU A 140 -2.86 -2.87 -13.90
C LEU A 140 -2.73 -3.06 -15.42
N ASP A 141 -3.79 -3.53 -16.06
CA ASP A 141 -3.83 -3.71 -17.50
C ASP A 141 -3.65 -2.38 -18.24
N ALA A 142 -4.39 -1.34 -17.82
CA ALA A 142 -4.29 -0.01 -18.39
C ALA A 142 -2.91 0.64 -18.21
N SER A 143 -2.11 0.18 -17.23
CA SER A 143 -0.73 0.64 -17.02
C SER A 143 0.31 -0.13 -17.82
N CYS A 144 -0.08 -1.18 -18.55
CA CYS A 144 0.81 -1.97 -19.41
C CYS A 144 0.88 -1.40 -20.84
N SER A 145 2.08 -1.29 -21.40
CA SER A 145 2.29 -0.87 -22.79
C SER A 145 3.42 -1.67 -23.47
N PRO A 146 3.14 -2.42 -24.56
CA PRO A 146 1.81 -2.75 -25.09
C PRO A 146 0.90 -3.41 -24.06
N GLY A 147 -0.42 -3.29 -24.20
CA GLY A 147 -1.38 -3.86 -23.23
C GLY A 147 -1.26 -5.37 -23.06
N LEU A 148 -1.82 -5.90 -21.96
CA LEU A 148 -1.92 -7.34 -21.76
C LEU A 148 -2.85 -7.94 -22.81
N VAL A 149 -2.52 -9.14 -23.30
CA VAL A 149 -3.23 -9.76 -24.41
C VAL A 149 -4.37 -10.60 -23.85
N GLY A 150 -5.59 -10.29 -24.29
CA GLY A 150 -6.79 -11.05 -24.00
C GLY A 150 -6.99 -12.21 -24.99
N ASP A 151 -7.24 -13.41 -24.47
CA ASP A 151 -7.60 -14.60 -25.24
C ASP A 151 -8.23 -15.64 -24.29
N ASP A 152 -9.26 -16.34 -24.75
CA ASP A 152 -10.08 -17.22 -23.89
C ASP A 152 -9.39 -18.56 -23.54
N VAL A 153 -8.19 -18.80 -24.06
CA VAL A 153 -7.38 -20.00 -23.79
C VAL A 153 -5.96 -19.63 -23.36
N ASN A 154 -5.37 -18.67 -24.06
CA ASN A 154 -3.97 -18.28 -23.98
C ASN A 154 -3.76 -16.82 -23.56
N GLY A 155 -4.79 -16.20 -22.97
CA GLY A 155 -4.70 -14.84 -22.44
C GLY A 155 -3.60 -14.72 -21.39
N ASP A 156 -3.07 -13.51 -21.27
CA ASP A 156 -2.17 -13.17 -20.17
C ASP A 156 -2.89 -13.32 -18.84
N ARG A 157 -2.11 -13.60 -17.80
CA ARG A 157 -2.65 -13.86 -16.47
C ARG A 157 -1.99 -12.99 -15.42
N VAL A 158 -2.76 -12.66 -14.40
CA VAL A 158 -2.28 -12.11 -13.14
C VAL A 158 -2.59 -13.12 -12.06
N LEU A 159 -1.58 -13.52 -11.28
CA LEU A 159 -1.74 -14.52 -10.25
C LEU A 159 -1.57 -13.91 -8.87
N PHE A 160 -2.53 -14.16 -7.99
CA PHE A 160 -2.45 -13.80 -6.57
C PHE A 160 -2.15 -15.04 -5.75
N PHE A 161 -1.35 -14.88 -4.69
CA PHE A 161 -1.10 -15.97 -3.77
C PHE A 161 -2.18 -15.99 -2.69
N VAL A 162 -3.06 -16.98 -2.74
CA VAL A 162 -4.22 -17.12 -1.86
C VAL A 162 -4.21 -18.51 -1.25
N ASN A 163 -4.30 -18.59 0.08
CA ASN A 163 -4.40 -19.86 0.82
C ASN A 163 -3.33 -20.90 0.44
N GLY A 164 -2.09 -20.47 0.16
CA GLY A 164 -0.98 -21.36 -0.15
C GLY A 164 -0.80 -21.68 -1.64
N ALA A 165 -1.63 -21.14 -2.54
CA ALA A 165 -1.54 -21.38 -3.97
C ALA A 165 -1.63 -20.09 -4.80
N PHE A 166 -1.05 -20.10 -5.99
CA PHE A 166 -1.26 -19.03 -6.97
C PHE A 166 -2.57 -19.24 -7.72
N VAL A 167 -3.50 -18.30 -7.55
CA VAL A 167 -4.79 -18.28 -8.23
C VAL A 167 -4.68 -17.35 -9.44
N PRO A 168 -4.82 -17.88 -10.67
CA PRO A 168 -4.73 -17.10 -11.90
C PRO A 168 -6.05 -16.41 -12.25
N TYR A 169 -5.94 -15.14 -12.65
CA TYR A 169 -6.97 -14.37 -13.31
C TYR A 169 -6.51 -14.10 -14.73
N MET A 170 -7.31 -14.44 -15.72
CA MET A 170 -6.97 -14.39 -17.14
C MET A 170 -7.67 -13.21 -17.81
N LYS A 171 -6.95 -12.53 -18.71
CA LYS A 171 -7.53 -11.55 -19.61
C LYS A 171 -8.29 -12.28 -20.73
N ALA A 172 -9.60 -12.07 -20.81
CA ALA A 172 -10.43 -12.68 -21.84
C ALA A 172 -10.40 -11.89 -23.16
N SER A 173 -10.86 -12.52 -24.25
CA SER A 173 -10.85 -11.94 -25.60
C SER A 173 -11.75 -10.70 -25.73
N ASP A 174 -12.79 -10.59 -24.89
CA ASP A 174 -13.70 -9.46 -24.80
C ASP A 174 -13.14 -8.27 -23.98
N GLY A 175 -11.94 -8.42 -23.42
CA GLY A 175 -11.30 -7.39 -22.62
C GLY A 175 -11.72 -7.39 -21.14
N SER A 176 -12.53 -8.34 -20.69
CA SER A 176 -12.79 -8.58 -19.26
C SER A 176 -11.62 -9.33 -18.60
N TRP A 177 -11.65 -9.37 -17.26
CA TRP A 177 -10.78 -10.23 -16.47
C TRP A 177 -11.63 -11.30 -15.81
N ASN A 178 -11.28 -12.57 -15.90
CA ASN A 178 -12.01 -13.65 -15.24
C ASN A 178 -11.06 -14.44 -14.36
N GLU A 179 -11.53 -15.00 -13.24
CA GLU A 179 -10.80 -16.08 -12.60
C GLU A 179 -10.66 -17.24 -13.60
N ASP A 180 -9.50 -17.89 -13.71
CA ASP A 180 -9.27 -18.94 -14.71
C ASP A 180 -10.25 -20.11 -14.48
N GLY A 181 -11.17 -20.32 -15.43
CA GLY A 181 -12.28 -21.28 -15.31
C GLY A 181 -13.59 -20.70 -14.75
N GLY A 182 -13.62 -19.42 -14.38
CA GLY A 182 -14.81 -18.66 -14.00
C GLY A 182 -15.37 -17.81 -15.15
N LEU A 183 -16.54 -17.19 -14.92
CA LEU A 183 -17.25 -16.34 -15.89
C LEU A 183 -17.55 -14.93 -15.36
N ASP A 184 -17.27 -14.67 -14.09
CA ASP A 184 -17.52 -13.38 -13.47
C ASP A 184 -16.40 -12.39 -13.79
N ASP A 185 -16.77 -11.15 -14.12
CA ASP A 185 -15.81 -10.08 -14.37
C ASP A 185 -15.12 -9.63 -13.08
N MET A 186 -13.83 -9.91 -13.02
CA MET A 186 -12.86 -9.62 -11.97
C MET A 186 -12.07 -8.34 -12.26
N SER A 187 -12.47 -7.50 -13.21
CA SER A 187 -11.78 -6.23 -13.53
C SER A 187 -11.63 -5.32 -12.30
N ASN A 188 -12.59 -5.37 -11.37
CA ASN A 188 -12.57 -4.64 -10.10
C ASN A 188 -11.85 -5.38 -8.96
N LEU A 189 -11.20 -6.53 -9.21
CA LEU A 189 -10.45 -7.24 -8.18
C LEU A 189 -9.31 -6.34 -7.63
N PRO A 190 -9.30 -6.03 -6.32
CA PRO A 190 -8.34 -5.09 -5.75
C PRO A 190 -6.96 -5.73 -5.57
N MET A 191 -5.94 -5.02 -6.04
CA MET A 191 -4.53 -5.22 -5.73
C MET A 191 -4.23 -4.51 -4.41
N ARG A 192 -4.32 -5.26 -3.32
CA ARG A 192 -4.21 -4.68 -1.97
C ARG A 192 -2.78 -4.28 -1.64
N PRO A 193 -2.60 -3.17 -0.92
CA PRO A 193 -1.30 -2.76 -0.39
C PRO A 193 -0.54 -3.86 0.34
N GLY A 194 0.76 -4.01 0.05
CA GLY A 194 1.65 -4.96 0.73
C GLY A 194 1.58 -6.39 0.20
N ILE A 195 0.68 -6.68 -0.74
CA ILE A 195 0.51 -8.00 -1.36
C ILE A 195 1.11 -7.98 -2.77
N GLY A 196 1.91 -9.00 -3.06
CA GLY A 196 2.52 -9.22 -4.36
C GLY A 196 1.62 -9.96 -5.34
N MET A 197 1.95 -9.86 -6.62
CA MET A 197 1.32 -10.63 -7.69
C MET A 197 2.35 -11.07 -8.74
N LEU A 198 1.99 -12.06 -9.54
CA LEU A 198 2.74 -12.45 -10.73
C LEU A 198 1.98 -11.98 -11.96
N ILE A 199 2.67 -11.36 -12.91
CA ILE A 199 2.20 -11.31 -14.30
C ILE A 199 2.78 -12.55 -14.99
N HIS A 200 1.91 -13.39 -15.54
CA HIS A 200 2.28 -14.42 -16.49
C HIS A 200 1.99 -13.90 -17.89
N ARG A 201 3.01 -13.30 -18.49
CA ARG A 201 2.95 -12.82 -19.87
C ARG A 201 3.12 -14.02 -20.79
N ARG A 202 2.09 -14.38 -21.54
CA ARG A 202 2.12 -15.53 -22.46
C ARG A 202 2.54 -15.10 -23.86
N ALA A 203 2.22 -13.88 -24.26
CA ALA A 203 2.67 -13.34 -25.53
C ALA A 203 4.20 -13.14 -25.57
N ALA A 204 4.80 -13.35 -26.75
CA ALA A 204 6.25 -13.24 -26.94
C ALA A 204 6.78 -11.80 -26.79
N THR A 205 5.94 -10.80 -27.10
CA THR A 205 6.29 -9.39 -26.95
C THR A 205 6.22 -8.99 -25.48
N ALA A 206 7.31 -8.46 -24.93
CA ALA A 206 7.31 -7.92 -23.57
C ALA A 206 6.34 -6.74 -23.43
N THR A 207 5.82 -6.53 -22.22
CA THR A 207 5.09 -5.33 -21.85
C THR A 207 5.88 -4.52 -20.83
N THR A 208 5.75 -3.19 -20.87
CA THR A 208 6.23 -2.30 -19.81
C THR A 208 5.05 -1.88 -18.96
N LEU A 209 5.04 -2.34 -17.70
CA LEU A 209 4.16 -1.84 -16.66
C LEU A 209 4.67 -0.49 -16.17
N THR A 210 3.83 0.55 -16.27
CA THR A 210 4.12 1.91 -15.83
C THR A 210 3.22 2.29 -14.66
N GLN A 211 3.78 2.33 -13.46
CA GLN A 211 3.03 2.70 -12.27
C GLN A 211 3.23 4.19 -11.97
N THR A 212 2.12 4.86 -11.72
CA THR A 212 2.08 6.25 -11.25
C THR A 212 1.15 6.33 -10.04
N GLY A 213 1.40 7.29 -9.16
CA GLY A 213 0.55 7.48 -7.99
C GLY A 213 1.26 8.26 -6.90
N VAL A 214 0.75 8.11 -5.69
CA VAL A 214 1.22 8.78 -4.49
C VAL A 214 2.09 7.84 -3.67
N VAL A 215 3.15 8.38 -3.09
CA VAL A 215 3.96 7.71 -2.07
C VAL A 215 3.26 7.87 -0.73
N ARG A 216 2.95 6.75 -0.05
CA ARG A 216 2.34 6.79 1.29
C ARG A 216 3.23 7.57 2.26
N ALA A 217 2.66 8.50 3.01
CA ALA A 217 3.37 9.29 4.03
C ALA A 217 3.18 8.73 5.46
N ASN A 218 2.11 7.97 5.68
CA ASN A 218 1.79 7.32 6.94
C ASN A 218 2.57 6.02 7.15
N LYS A 219 2.60 5.56 8.40
CA LYS A 219 3.05 4.22 8.80
C LYS A 219 2.27 3.14 8.05
N PHE A 220 2.86 1.96 7.92
CA PHE A 220 2.24 0.81 7.27
C PHE A 220 2.42 -0.43 8.13
N ALA A 221 1.33 -0.90 8.75
CA ALA A 221 1.35 -2.14 9.52
C ALA A 221 1.47 -3.33 8.56
N ARG A 222 2.37 -4.26 8.88
CA ARG A 222 2.56 -5.51 8.15
C ARG A 222 2.57 -6.70 9.12
N PRO A 223 1.39 -7.20 9.48
CA PRO A 223 1.29 -8.45 10.23
C PRO A 223 1.99 -9.58 9.52
N VAL A 224 2.65 -10.43 10.29
CA VAL A 224 3.30 -11.64 9.79
C VAL A 224 2.31 -12.78 9.93
N ALA A 225 1.95 -13.42 8.82
CA ALA A 225 1.11 -14.60 8.81
C ALA A 225 1.99 -15.86 8.83
N LYS A 226 1.57 -16.88 9.58
CA LYS A 226 2.22 -18.18 9.53
C LYS A 226 2.05 -18.82 8.16
N GLY A 227 3.11 -19.44 7.64
CA GLY A 227 3.14 -20.09 6.35
C GLY A 227 3.67 -19.15 5.26
N PHE A 228 3.34 -19.48 4.01
CA PHE A 228 3.74 -18.67 2.87
C PHE A 228 2.82 -17.46 2.69
N SER A 229 3.42 -16.33 2.34
CA SER A 229 2.73 -15.13 1.88
C SER A 229 3.51 -14.49 0.74
N PHE A 230 2.81 -13.79 -0.15
CA PHE A 230 3.48 -13.11 -1.25
C PHE A 230 3.58 -11.62 -0.97
N PHE A 231 4.79 -11.21 -0.58
CA PHE A 231 5.13 -9.92 -0.02
C PHE A 231 5.40 -8.90 -1.13
N ALA A 232 4.84 -7.70 -1.00
CA ALA A 232 5.21 -6.52 -1.76
C ALA A 232 5.66 -5.37 -0.83
N PRO A 233 6.68 -4.57 -1.19
CA PRO A 233 7.04 -3.35 -0.47
C PRO A 233 5.86 -2.36 -0.37
N ALA A 234 5.72 -1.69 0.78
CA ALA A 234 4.69 -0.66 0.98
C ALA A 234 5.12 0.72 0.49
N TYR A 235 6.40 0.90 0.19
CA TYR A 235 6.98 2.13 -0.30
C TYR A 235 7.86 1.82 -1.51
N PRO A 236 8.09 2.79 -2.41
CA PRO A 236 8.95 2.61 -3.58
C PRO A 236 10.44 2.67 -3.17
N VAL A 237 10.82 1.82 -2.23
CA VAL A 237 12.18 1.68 -1.68
C VAL A 237 12.51 0.21 -1.62
N ASP A 238 13.73 -0.11 -2.05
CA ASP A 238 14.26 -1.47 -2.01
C ASP A 238 14.52 -1.91 -0.56
N LEU A 239 14.22 -3.16 -0.25
CA LEU A 239 14.24 -3.67 1.12
C LEU A 239 15.27 -4.80 1.28
N SER A 240 16.10 -4.63 2.31
CA SER A 240 16.88 -5.69 2.94
C SER A 240 16.07 -6.36 4.06
N PRO A 241 16.47 -7.55 4.55
CA PRO A 241 15.87 -8.15 5.73
C PRO A 241 15.77 -7.19 6.93
N ASP A 242 16.83 -6.43 7.23
CA ASP A 242 16.81 -5.46 8.32
C ASP A 242 15.78 -4.35 8.08
N ALA A 243 15.69 -3.84 6.85
CA ALA A 243 14.71 -2.81 6.48
C ALA A 243 13.26 -3.31 6.52
N MET A 244 13.03 -4.61 6.25
CA MET A 244 11.73 -5.27 6.43
C MET A 244 11.36 -5.47 7.90
N GLY A 245 12.32 -5.33 8.81
CA GLY A 245 12.16 -5.75 10.20
C GLY A 245 12.11 -7.28 10.32
N ALA A 246 12.84 -8.01 9.48
CA ALA A 246 12.87 -9.47 9.45
C ALA A 246 13.71 -10.06 10.61
N LYS A 247 13.27 -9.81 11.84
CA LYS A 247 13.95 -10.16 13.10
C LYS A 247 12.99 -10.71 14.15
N PRO A 248 13.47 -11.47 15.16
CA PRO A 248 12.59 -12.14 16.11
C PRO A 248 11.69 -11.25 16.95
N THR A 249 12.10 -10.02 17.21
CA THR A 249 11.27 -9.01 17.89
C THR A 249 9.98 -8.68 17.13
N PHE A 250 9.93 -8.96 15.82
CA PHE A 250 8.77 -8.74 14.96
C PHE A 250 8.12 -10.05 14.47
N GLY A 251 8.34 -11.15 15.18
CA GLY A 251 7.67 -12.43 14.93
C GLY A 251 8.39 -13.36 13.94
N TRP A 252 9.58 -12.98 13.47
CA TRP A 252 10.42 -13.86 12.67
C TRP A 252 11.13 -14.90 13.54
N SER A 253 11.47 -16.05 12.98
CA SER A 253 12.13 -17.11 13.74
C SER A 253 13.12 -17.91 12.91
N ASN A 254 13.93 -18.72 13.59
CA ASN A 254 14.88 -19.62 12.95
C ASN A 254 14.22 -20.43 11.83
N GLY A 255 14.81 -20.42 10.63
CA GLY A 255 14.30 -21.14 9.47
C GLY A 255 13.20 -20.42 8.68
N ASP A 256 12.79 -19.21 9.09
CA ASP A 256 11.96 -18.33 8.27
C ASP A 256 12.71 -17.93 7.00
N ARG A 257 11.97 -17.58 5.94
CA ARG A 257 12.54 -17.43 4.59
C ARG A 257 12.06 -16.17 3.88
N ILE A 258 12.97 -15.55 3.13
CA ILE A 258 12.67 -14.53 2.13
C ILE A 258 13.13 -15.08 0.79
N LEU A 259 12.19 -15.25 -0.14
CA LEU A 259 12.43 -15.85 -1.44
C LEU A 259 12.16 -14.86 -2.57
N PRO A 260 13.14 -14.03 -2.98
CA PRO A 260 13.02 -13.21 -4.17
C PRO A 260 12.97 -14.07 -5.43
N PHE A 261 12.28 -13.58 -6.45
CA PHE A 261 12.18 -14.26 -7.74
C PHE A 261 13.26 -13.77 -8.70
N VAL A 262 14.21 -14.65 -9.01
CA VAL A 262 15.39 -14.36 -9.83
C VAL A 262 15.48 -15.41 -10.93
N ASN A 263 15.63 -14.97 -12.17
CA ASN A 263 15.83 -15.85 -13.34
C ASN A 263 14.81 -17.00 -13.47
N GLY A 264 13.54 -16.74 -13.14
CA GLY A 264 12.46 -17.73 -13.27
C GLY A 264 12.26 -18.64 -12.06
N ALA A 265 13.02 -18.45 -10.98
CA ALA A 265 12.91 -19.27 -9.76
C ALA A 265 12.91 -18.42 -8.49
N PHE A 266 12.32 -18.95 -7.42
CA PHE A 266 12.43 -18.38 -6.08
C PHE A 266 13.75 -18.83 -5.44
N VAL A 267 14.62 -17.87 -5.12
CA VAL A 267 15.92 -18.11 -4.46
C VAL A 267 15.71 -18.11 -2.96
N ASN A 268 16.20 -19.11 -2.24
CA ASN A 268 15.91 -19.27 -0.82
C ASN A 268 16.91 -18.49 0.04
N ASN A 269 16.45 -17.54 0.85
CA ASN A 269 17.26 -16.91 1.89
C ASN A 269 16.65 -17.24 3.24
N ILE A 270 17.47 -17.69 4.20
CA ILE A 270 17.04 -18.28 5.47
C ILE A 270 17.58 -17.46 6.64
N LEU A 271 16.77 -17.27 7.67
CA LEU A 271 17.19 -16.71 8.95
C LEU A 271 17.77 -17.81 9.87
N ASP A 272 19.03 -17.67 10.25
CA ASP A 272 19.63 -18.42 11.35
C ASP A 272 19.75 -17.52 12.60
N THR A 273 18.96 -17.80 13.62
CA THR A 273 18.98 -17.03 14.88
C THR A 273 20.10 -17.43 15.84
N SER A 274 20.78 -18.55 15.58
CA SER A 274 21.94 -18.99 16.36
C SER A 274 23.24 -18.33 15.92
N ASP A 275 23.29 -17.82 14.69
CA ASP A 275 24.43 -17.10 14.14
C ASP A 275 24.24 -15.58 14.24
N THR A 276 25.16 -14.90 14.92
CA THR A 276 25.10 -13.45 15.15
C THR A 276 26.05 -12.64 14.28
N THR A 277 26.66 -13.24 13.26
CA THR A 277 27.62 -12.56 12.36
C THR A 277 26.99 -11.35 11.65
N GLY A 278 25.73 -11.48 11.22
CA GLY A 278 24.95 -10.41 10.62
C GLY A 278 24.27 -9.47 11.62
N GLY A 279 24.29 -9.79 12.92
CA GLY A 279 23.72 -8.95 13.97
C GLY A 279 23.17 -9.72 15.18
N SER A 280 22.73 -8.97 16.20
CA SER A 280 22.24 -9.52 17.49
C SER A 280 20.96 -10.35 17.40
N TYR A 281 20.30 -10.38 16.24
CA TYR A 281 18.98 -10.99 16.04
C TYR A 281 19.01 -12.21 15.12
N GLY A 282 20.21 -12.69 14.78
CA GLY A 282 20.40 -13.71 13.77
C GLY A 282 20.99 -13.15 12.49
N THR A 283 21.36 -14.08 11.61
CA THR A 283 21.94 -13.77 10.31
C THR A 283 21.09 -14.35 9.20
N TRP A 284 20.90 -13.55 8.15
CA TRP A 284 20.27 -13.98 6.91
C TRP A 284 21.33 -14.47 5.93
N TYR A 285 21.10 -15.63 5.33
CA TYR A 285 21.99 -16.22 4.32
C TYR A 285 21.20 -16.71 3.12
N GLU A 286 21.82 -16.71 1.94
CA GLU A 286 21.31 -17.53 0.84
C GLU A 286 21.51 -19.01 1.22
N ASP A 287 20.57 -19.88 0.87
CA ASP A 287 20.64 -21.31 1.18
C ASP A 287 21.88 -21.95 0.53
N GLY A 288 22.80 -22.43 1.37
CA GLY A 288 24.12 -22.94 0.95
C GLY A 288 25.23 -21.86 0.86
N GLY A 289 24.91 -20.59 1.09
CA GLY A 289 25.86 -19.48 1.24
C GLY A 289 26.30 -19.25 2.69
N LEU A 290 27.35 -18.46 2.87
CA LEU A 290 27.89 -18.06 4.19
C LEU A 290 27.99 -16.54 4.36
N ASP A 291 27.67 -15.76 3.33
CA ASP A 291 27.77 -14.30 3.37
C ASP A 291 26.51 -13.70 3.99
N PRO A 292 26.62 -12.89 5.07
CA PRO A 292 25.47 -12.23 5.69
C PRO A 292 24.72 -11.32 4.71
N LEU A 293 23.39 -11.45 4.69
CA LEU A 293 22.49 -10.72 3.80
C LEU A 293 21.57 -9.74 4.55
N ASN A 294 21.74 -9.56 5.86
CA ASN A 294 20.88 -8.72 6.70
C ASN A 294 20.64 -7.31 6.14
N ALA A 295 21.70 -6.67 5.63
CA ALA A 295 21.67 -5.35 5.01
C ALA A 295 21.62 -5.39 3.48
N THR A 296 21.70 -6.58 2.87
CA THR A 296 21.67 -6.75 1.42
C THR A 296 20.24 -6.64 0.91
N THR A 297 20.04 -5.87 -0.16
CA THR A 297 18.73 -5.78 -0.82
C THR A 297 18.31 -7.15 -1.35
N LEU A 298 17.20 -7.67 -0.83
CA LEU A 298 16.58 -8.89 -1.35
C LEU A 298 15.29 -8.60 -2.11
N VAL A 299 14.54 -7.57 -1.71
CA VAL A 299 13.26 -7.23 -2.34
C VAL A 299 13.34 -5.87 -3.00
N ASN A 300 13.36 -5.85 -4.33
CA ASN A 300 13.28 -4.60 -5.08
C ASN A 300 11.88 -3.98 -4.98
N SER A 301 11.80 -2.67 -4.89
CA SER A 301 10.58 -1.87 -4.77
C SER A 301 9.51 -2.15 -5.82
N GLN A 302 9.91 -2.61 -7.02
CA GLN A 302 9.02 -2.93 -8.16
C GLN A 302 8.60 -4.41 -8.20
N LYS A 303 9.25 -5.24 -7.40
CA LYS A 303 9.06 -6.69 -7.37
C LYS A 303 8.51 -7.16 -6.04
N SER A 304 7.97 -8.36 -6.08
CA SER A 304 7.44 -9.06 -4.91
C SER A 304 8.29 -10.28 -4.61
N ALA A 305 8.30 -10.71 -3.35
CA ALA A 305 9.02 -11.88 -2.89
C ALA A 305 8.08 -12.83 -2.16
N MET A 306 8.30 -14.13 -2.30
CA MET A 306 7.62 -15.08 -1.44
C MET A 306 8.28 -15.01 -0.05
N VAL A 307 7.50 -15.03 1.00
CA VAL A 307 7.99 -15.03 2.38
C VAL A 307 7.38 -16.21 3.10
N TYR A 308 8.18 -16.91 3.90
CA TYR A 308 7.73 -17.97 4.77
C TYR A 308 8.02 -17.63 6.22
N ASN A 309 7.01 -17.72 7.07
CA ASN A 309 7.16 -17.57 8.52
C ASN A 309 6.64 -18.78 9.27
N ASN A 310 7.40 -19.27 10.24
CA ASN A 310 6.97 -20.37 11.11
C ASN A 310 5.90 -19.94 12.12
N ASN A 311 5.86 -18.64 12.44
CA ASN A 311 4.98 -18.05 13.44
C ASN A 311 4.13 -16.92 12.83
N SER A 312 3.00 -16.67 13.47
CA SER A 312 2.23 -15.44 13.23
C SER A 312 2.61 -14.38 14.27
N GLY A 313 2.54 -13.10 13.90
CA GLY A 313 2.78 -12.00 14.83
C GLY A 313 2.23 -10.68 14.31
N ALA A 314 2.24 -9.66 15.19
CA ALA A 314 1.88 -8.28 14.82
C ALA A 314 2.78 -7.73 13.70
N GLY A 315 3.96 -8.33 13.51
CA GLY A 315 4.90 -7.99 12.46
C GLY A 315 5.59 -6.65 12.71
N SER A 316 6.21 -6.12 11.66
CA SER A 316 6.81 -4.79 11.69
C SER A 316 5.79 -3.74 11.24
N VAL A 317 5.97 -2.52 11.74
CA VAL A 317 5.33 -1.34 11.18
C VAL A 317 6.38 -0.63 10.34
N GLU A 318 6.23 -0.68 9.03
CA GLU A 318 7.13 0.05 8.14
C GLU A 318 6.86 1.55 8.27
N THR A 319 7.94 2.32 8.31
CA THR A 319 7.89 3.77 8.38
C THR A 319 8.07 4.36 7.00
N SER A 320 7.25 5.36 6.66
CA SER A 320 7.36 6.01 5.37
C SER A 320 8.71 6.72 5.19
N PRO A 321 9.36 6.59 4.01
CA PRO A 321 10.56 7.35 3.68
C PRO A 321 10.28 8.85 3.47
N VAL A 322 9.01 9.23 3.34
CA VAL A 322 8.55 10.61 3.14
C VAL A 322 7.65 11.07 4.28
N ALA A 323 7.73 10.42 5.45
CA ALA A 323 7.05 10.88 6.65
C ALA A 323 7.50 12.32 6.94
N GLN A 324 6.53 13.23 7.00
CA GLN A 324 6.73 14.61 7.45
C GLN A 324 6.53 14.70 8.96
#